data_AF-A0A8J3V5M1-F1
#
_entry.id   AF-A0A8J3V5M1-F1
#
_cell.length_a   1.000
_cell.length_b   1.000
_cell.length_c   1.000
_cell.angle_alpha   90.00
_cell.angle_beta   90.00
_cell.angle_gamma   90.00
#
_symmetry.space_group_name_H-M   'P 1'
#
loop_
_entity.id
_entity.type
_entity.pdbx_description
1 polymer ?
#
loop_
_entity_poly.entity_id
_entity_poly.type
_entity_poly.pdbx_seq_one_letter_code
_entity_poly.pdbx_strand_id
1 'polypeptide(L)'
;MADVAVVAGTAPWIWMILTPGAGQGVQLIPLVDLADQITRMPPGAAVVQVAGNLLVFAALGAMLPVRSARFASLTAVAAVAATASLTVEILQYALRIGRVSSVDDVILNAAGAVFAAFATRRWWARRGRASSA
;
A
#
# COMPACT_ATOMS: atom_id res chain seq x y z
N MET A 1 13.62 7.07 21.66
CA MET A 1 12.18 7.38 21.53
C MET A 1 11.70 7.23 20.09
N ALA A 2 12.38 7.83 19.10
CA ALA A 2 12.03 7.70 17.68
C ALA A 2 12.10 6.25 17.15
N ASP A 3 13.13 5.49 17.50
CA ASP A 3 13.29 4.11 17.05
C ASP A 3 12.20 3.18 17.61
N VAL A 4 11.78 3.41 18.86
CA VAL A 4 10.71 2.64 19.50
C VAL A 4 9.36 2.93 18.85
N ALA A 5 9.11 4.18 18.42
CA ALA A 5 7.89 4.52 17.68
C ALA A 5 7.89 3.93 16.28
N VAL A 6 9.05 3.86 15.61
CA VAL A 6 9.19 3.20 14.32
C VAL A 6 8.96 1.70 14.45
N VAL A 7 9.56 1.06 15.45
CA VAL A 7 9.38 -0.37 15.71
C VAL A 7 7.95 -0.68 16.14
N ALA A 8 7.37 0.05 17.08
CA ALA A 8 5.98 -0.15 17.51
C ALA A 8 4.96 0.14 16.39
N GLY A 9 5.28 1.05 15.48
CA GLY A 9 4.43 1.39 14.34
C GLY A 9 4.54 0.41 13.17
N THR A 10 5.67 -0.28 13.00
CA THR A 10 5.92 -1.19 11.86
C THR A 10 5.83 -2.68 12.24
N ALA A 11 6.22 -3.04 13.47
CA ALA A 11 6.23 -4.41 13.95
C ALA A 11 4.86 -5.10 13.89
N PRO A 12 3.72 -4.45 14.23
CA PRO A 12 2.41 -5.09 14.12
C PRO A 12 2.04 -5.44 12.67
N TRP A 13 2.45 -4.62 11.71
CA TRP A 13 2.16 -4.80 10.29
C TRP A 13 3.09 -5.82 9.63
N ILE A 14 4.38 -5.80 10.01
CA ILE A 14 5.34 -6.85 9.63
C ILE A 14 4.87 -8.20 10.17
N TRP A 15 4.46 -8.25 11.44
CA TRP A 15 3.88 -9.46 12.04
C TRP A 15 2.64 -9.92 11.29
N MET A 16 1.72 -9.00 10.96
CA MET A 16 0.51 -9.34 10.22
C MET A 16 0.79 -9.88 8.82
N ILE A 17 1.83 -9.39 8.13
CA ILE A 17 2.26 -9.90 6.81
C ILE A 17 2.94 -11.28 6.91
N LEU A 18 3.69 -11.53 7.99
CA LEU A 18 4.42 -12.78 8.21
C LEU A 18 3.57 -13.89 8.84
N THR A 19 2.38 -13.58 9.34
CA THR A 19 1.47 -14.59 9.90
C THR A 19 0.95 -15.47 8.75
N PRO A 20 1.21 -16.79 8.75
CA PRO A 20 0.79 -17.67 7.67
C PRO A 20 -0.74 -17.72 7.59
N GLY A 21 -1.28 -17.42 6.41
CA GLY A 21 -2.70 -17.64 6.12
C GLY A 21 -2.95 -19.12 5.80
N ALA A 22 -4.20 -19.56 5.96
CA ALA A 22 -4.62 -20.93 5.66
C ALA A 22 -4.91 -21.18 4.16
N GLY A 23 -4.57 -20.23 3.27
CA GLY A 23 -4.95 -20.29 1.85
C GLY A 23 -3.76 -20.05 0.92
N GLN A 24 -3.40 -21.05 0.12
CA GLN A 24 -2.47 -20.92 -0.99
C GLN A 24 -3.24 -20.67 -2.29
N GLY A 25 -2.87 -19.64 -3.04
CA GLY A 25 -3.46 -19.33 -4.35
C GLY A 25 -2.89 -18.05 -4.96
N VAL A 26 -3.06 -17.88 -6.27
CA VAL A 26 -2.76 -16.63 -6.99
C VAL A 26 -4.05 -16.19 -7.67
N GLN A 27 -4.52 -14.99 -7.35
CA GLN A 27 -5.70 -14.36 -7.96
C GLN A 27 -5.22 -13.29 -8.94
N LEU A 28 -5.24 -13.66 -10.23
CA LEU A 28 -4.71 -12.83 -11.32
C LEU A 28 -5.79 -11.98 -12.00
N ILE A 29 -7.08 -12.26 -11.75
CA ILE A 29 -8.19 -11.56 -12.38
C ILE A 29 -8.74 -10.52 -11.39
N PRO A 30 -8.44 -9.22 -11.60
CA PRO A 30 -8.89 -8.18 -10.69
C PRO A 30 -10.42 -8.10 -10.65
N LEU A 31 -10.98 -7.60 -9.53
CA LEU A 31 -12.39 -7.22 -9.35
C LEU A 31 -13.43 -8.36 -9.27
N VAL A 32 -13.27 -9.46 -10.02
CA VAL A 32 -14.18 -10.63 -9.94
C VAL A 32 -13.90 -11.42 -8.67
N ASP A 33 -12.62 -11.67 -8.39
CA ASP A 33 -12.20 -12.39 -7.18
C ASP A 33 -12.42 -11.55 -5.93
N LEU A 34 -12.26 -10.21 -6.02
CA LEU A 34 -12.61 -9.27 -4.94
C LEU A 34 -14.10 -9.30 -4.58
N ALA A 35 -14.99 -9.26 -5.58
CA ALA A 35 -16.43 -9.33 -5.36
C ALA A 35 -16.83 -10.67 -4.71
N ASP A 36 -16.22 -11.77 -5.16
CA ASP A 36 -16.47 -13.09 -4.62
C ASP A 36 -15.90 -13.25 -3.19
N GLN A 37 -14.73 -12.67 -2.91
CA GLN A 37 -14.17 -12.58 -1.55
C GLN A 37 -15.04 -11.77 -0.60
N ILE A 38 -15.50 -10.58 -1.02
CA ILE A 38 -16.34 -9.69 -0.20
C ILE A 38 -17.68 -10.36 0.13
N THR A 39 -18.22 -11.14 -0.81
CA THR A 39 -19.50 -11.85 -0.60
C THR A 39 -19.37 -13.05 0.34
N ARG A 40 -18.18 -13.68 0.39
CA ARG A 40 -17.90 -14.84 1.26
C ARG A 40 -17.35 -14.48 2.63
N MET A 41 -16.74 -13.31 2.79
CA MET A 41 -16.22 -12.84 4.08
C MET A 41 -17.29 -12.11 4.90
N PRO A 42 -17.22 -12.18 6.24
CA PRO A 42 -17.98 -11.29 7.11
C PRO A 42 -17.70 -9.83 6.73
N PRO A 43 -18.71 -8.94 6.66
CA PRO A 43 -18.54 -7.56 6.18
C PRO A 43 -17.43 -6.79 6.92
N GLY A 44 -17.26 -7.04 8.22
CA GLY A 44 -16.18 -6.44 9.01
C GLY A 44 -14.78 -6.86 8.58
N ALA A 45 -14.59 -8.12 8.16
CA ALA A 45 -13.29 -8.61 7.71
C ALA A 45 -12.89 -8.00 6.35
N ALA A 46 -13.86 -7.88 5.43
CA ALA A 46 -13.64 -7.24 4.13
C ALA A 46 -13.23 -5.77 4.28
N VAL A 47 -13.91 -5.01 5.16
CA VAL A 47 -13.54 -3.61 5.45
C VAL A 47 -12.14 -3.51 6.02
N VAL A 48 -11.77 -4.38 6.97
CA VAL A 48 -10.42 -4.39 7.56
C VAL A 48 -9.35 -4.73 6.53
N GLN A 49 -9.61 -5.67 5.62
CA GLN A 49 -8.67 -6.02 4.55
C GLN A 49 -8.45 -4.85 3.59
N VAL A 50 -9.53 -4.26 3.09
CA VAL A 50 -9.46 -3.12 2.16
C VAL A 50 -8.78 -1.91 2.82
N ALA A 51 -9.18 -1.58 4.06
CA ALA A 51 -8.56 -0.50 4.81
C ALA A 51 -7.09 -0.78 5.11
N GLY A 52 -6.74 -2.02 5.48
CA GLY A 52 -5.37 -2.44 5.72
C GLY A 52 -4.47 -2.21 4.51
N ASN A 53 -4.89 -2.69 3.34
CA ASN A 53 -4.17 -2.51 2.08
C ASN A 53 -4.01 -1.02 1.72
N LEU A 54 -5.09 -0.24 1.78
CA LEU A 54 -5.01 1.22 1.54
C LEU A 54 -3.98 1.91 2.46
N LEU A 55 -3.75 1.42 3.67
CA LEU A 55 -2.82 2.00 4.61
C LEU A 55 -1.35 1.59 4.39
N VAL A 56 -1.07 0.46 3.74
CA VAL A 56 0.29 -0.10 3.57
C VAL A 56 1.28 0.92 2.97
N PHE A 57 0.90 1.56 1.86
CA PHE A 57 1.73 2.59 1.22
C PHE A 57 1.20 4.02 1.37
N ALA A 58 0.18 4.26 2.21
CA ALA A 58 -0.32 5.61 2.48
C ALA A 58 0.78 6.52 3.03
N ALA A 59 1.55 6.07 4.03
CA ALA A 59 2.64 6.85 4.60
C ALA A 59 3.75 7.17 3.58
N LEU A 60 4.09 6.18 2.74
CA LEU A 60 5.03 6.35 1.63
C LEU A 60 4.52 7.40 0.64
N GLY A 61 3.26 7.31 0.21
CA GLY A 61 2.65 8.27 -0.71
C GLY A 61 2.52 9.68 -0.16
N ALA A 62 2.21 9.84 1.13
CA ALA A 62 2.17 11.14 1.79
C ALA A 62 3.54 11.84 1.82
N MET A 63 4.60 11.08 2.10
CA MET A 63 5.94 11.61 2.38
C MET A 63 6.82 11.74 1.13
N LEU A 64 6.67 10.86 0.15
CA LEU A 64 7.49 10.83 -1.07
C LEU A 64 7.55 12.19 -1.81
N PRO A 65 6.42 12.86 -2.11
CA PRO A 65 6.44 14.15 -2.81
C PRO A 65 6.89 15.31 -1.91
N VAL A 66 6.79 15.17 -0.57
CA VAL A 66 7.30 16.15 0.39
C VAL A 66 8.82 16.10 0.49
N ARG A 67 9.40 14.90 0.39
CA ARG A 67 10.85 14.66 0.56
C ARG A 67 11.64 14.95 -0.70
N SER A 68 11.06 14.76 -1.88
CA SER A 68 11.79 14.94 -3.15
C SER A 68 10.91 15.58 -4.22
N ALA A 69 11.36 16.73 -4.74
CA ALA A 69 10.71 17.41 -5.86
C ALA A 69 10.66 16.54 -7.13
N ARG A 70 11.61 15.59 -7.29
CA ARG A 70 11.63 14.63 -8.39
C ARG A 70 10.40 13.71 -8.41
N PHE A 71 9.82 13.45 -7.23
CA PHE A 71 8.65 12.59 -7.07
C PHE A 71 7.40 13.39 -6.65
N ALA A 72 7.41 14.72 -6.84
CA ALA A 72 6.29 15.61 -6.57
C ALA A 72 5.19 15.53 -7.66
N SER A 73 4.82 14.32 -8.07
CA SER A 73 3.69 14.06 -8.96
C SER A 73 2.94 12.81 -8.50
N LEU A 74 1.61 12.85 -8.64
CA LEU A 74 0.75 11.73 -8.24
C LEU A 74 1.06 10.47 -9.07
N THR A 75 1.43 10.63 -10.34
CA THR A 75 1.85 9.53 -11.22
C THR A 75 3.13 8.88 -10.74
N ALA A 76 4.12 9.66 -10.28
CA ALA A 76 5.34 9.11 -9.72
C ALA A 76 5.08 8.35 -8.42
N VAL A 77 4.21 8.90 -7.55
CA VAL A 77 3.78 8.20 -6.32
C VAL A 77 3.08 6.89 -6.66
N ALA A 78 2.15 6.90 -7.61
CA ALA A 78 1.43 5.71 -8.05
C ALA A 78 2.40 4.63 -8.58
N ALA A 79 3.34 5.02 -9.44
CA ALA A 79 4.32 4.09 -10.02
C ALA A 79 5.23 3.47 -8.94
N VAL A 80 5.76 4.27 -8.01
CA VAL A 80 6.58 3.77 -6.90
C VAL A 80 5.77 2.85 -6.00
N ALA A 81 4.55 3.23 -5.63
CA ALA A 81 3.70 2.41 -4.76
C ALA A 81 3.28 1.09 -5.43
N ALA A 82 2.93 1.12 -6.72
CA ALA A 82 2.62 -0.08 -7.49
C ALA A 82 3.83 -1.01 -7.61
N THR A 83 5.03 -0.46 -7.87
CA THR A 83 6.26 -1.25 -7.97
C THR A 83 6.64 -1.87 -6.62
N ALA A 84 6.53 -1.11 -5.54
CA ALA A 84 6.74 -1.60 -4.18
C ALA A 84 5.73 -2.71 -3.83
N SER A 85 4.46 -2.52 -4.16
CA SER A 85 3.43 -3.52 -3.90
C SER A 85 3.62 -4.79 -4.71
N LEU A 86 3.97 -4.68 -5.99
CA LEU A 86 4.30 -5.83 -6.82
C LEU A 86 5.51 -6.59 -6.26
N THR A 87 6.50 -5.87 -5.73
CA THR A 87 7.65 -6.51 -5.08
C THR A 87 7.23 -7.29 -3.83
N VAL A 88 6.33 -6.75 -3.01
CA VAL A 88 5.78 -7.43 -1.83
C VAL A 88 5.03 -8.69 -2.24
N GLU A 89 4.17 -8.60 -3.25
CA GLU A 89 3.43 -9.74 -3.81
C GLU A 89 4.36 -10.85 -4.32
N ILE A 90 5.39 -10.49 -5.09
CA ILE A 90 6.39 -11.44 -5.59
C ILE A 90 7.11 -12.13 -4.43
N LEU A 91 7.47 -11.38 -3.39
CA LEU A 91 8.10 -11.95 -2.20
C LEU A 91 7.16 -12.88 -1.43
N GLN A 92 5.88 -12.52 -1.29
CA GLN A 92 4.87 -13.36 -0.64
C GLN A 92 4.67 -14.67 -1.41
N TYR A 93 4.63 -14.61 -2.74
CA TYR A 93 4.56 -15.78 -3.62
C TYR A 93 5.82 -16.65 -3.51
N ALA A 94 7.01 -16.05 -3.66
CA ALA A 94 8.29 -16.76 -3.65
C ALA A 94 8.59 -17.42 -2.30
N LEU A 95 8.26 -16.74 -1.20
CA LEU A 95 8.46 -17.23 0.16
C LEU A 95 7.32 -18.14 0.64
N ARG A 96 6.31 -18.40 -0.22
CA ARG A 96 5.16 -19.27 0.08
C ARG A 96 4.50 -18.94 1.41
N ILE A 97 4.27 -17.65 1.68
CA ILE A 97 3.78 -17.14 2.98
C ILE A 97 2.32 -17.60 3.28
N GLY A 98 1.70 -18.42 2.42
CA GLY A 98 0.36 -18.97 2.65
C GLY A 98 -0.72 -17.89 2.59
N ARG A 99 -0.45 -16.79 1.90
CA ARG A 99 -1.45 -15.77 1.57
C ARG A 99 -1.72 -15.80 0.08
N VAL A 100 -2.94 -15.45 -0.27
CA VAL A 100 -3.36 -15.34 -1.67
C VAL A 100 -2.70 -14.10 -2.25
N SER A 101 -1.85 -14.29 -3.25
CA SER A 101 -1.25 -13.21 -4.03
C SER A 101 -2.34 -12.62 -4.93
N SER A 102 -2.65 -11.33 -4.77
CA SER A 102 -3.76 -10.67 -5.48
C SER A 102 -3.36 -9.34 -6.11
N VAL A 103 -3.77 -9.14 -7.36
CA VAL A 103 -3.64 -7.86 -8.06
C VAL A 103 -4.48 -6.77 -7.38
N ASP A 104 -5.57 -7.13 -6.71
CA ASP A 104 -6.41 -6.16 -5.97
C ASP A 104 -5.64 -5.50 -4.82
N ASP A 105 -4.75 -6.24 -4.15
CA ASP A 105 -3.91 -5.70 -3.07
C ASP A 105 -2.91 -4.67 -3.63
N VAL A 106 -2.33 -4.92 -4.81
CA VAL A 106 -1.47 -3.95 -5.52
C VAL A 106 -2.22 -2.67 -5.86
N ILE A 107 -3.44 -2.80 -6.37
CA ILE A 107 -4.28 -1.66 -6.74
C ILE A 107 -4.67 -0.85 -5.49
N LEU A 108 -5.12 -1.52 -4.43
CA LEU A 108 -5.50 -0.88 -3.18
C LEU A 108 -4.31 -0.15 -2.54
N ASN A 109 -3.15 -0.81 -2.46
CA ASN A 109 -1.96 -0.19 -1.88
C ASN A 109 -1.52 1.05 -2.68
N ALA A 110 -1.56 0.98 -4.01
CA ALA A 110 -1.25 2.12 -4.88
C ALA A 110 -2.28 3.27 -4.74
N ALA A 111 -3.57 2.95 -4.69
CA ALA A 111 -4.63 3.93 -4.48
C ALA A 111 -4.48 4.66 -3.13
N GLY A 112 -4.18 3.90 -2.07
CA GLY A 112 -3.89 4.44 -0.74
C GLY A 112 -2.73 5.44 -0.74
N ALA A 113 -1.64 5.12 -1.43
CA ALA A 113 -0.50 6.04 -1.60
C ALA A 113 -0.89 7.33 -2.33
N VAL A 114 -1.69 7.23 -3.40
CA VAL A 114 -2.16 8.40 -4.16
C VAL A 114 -3.08 9.30 -3.34
N PHE A 115 -4.03 8.72 -2.59
CA PHE A 115 -4.91 9.50 -1.71
C PHE A 115 -4.12 10.23 -0.63
N ALA A 116 -3.13 9.57 -0.03
CA ALA A 116 -2.25 10.17 0.96
C ALA A 116 -1.37 11.29 0.36
N ALA A 117 -0.84 11.11 -0.85
CA ALA A 117 -0.10 12.16 -1.57
C ALA A 117 -0.98 13.37 -1.91
N PHE A 118 -2.25 13.13 -2.25
CA PHE A 118 -3.23 14.18 -2.48
C PHE A 118 -3.51 14.99 -1.20
N ALA A 119 -3.67 14.31 -0.06
CA ALA A 119 -3.84 14.97 1.23
C ALA A 119 -2.65 15.88 1.62
N THR A 120 -1.43 15.49 1.24
CA THR A 120 -0.21 16.28 1.48
C THR A 120 0.12 17.28 0.37
N ARG A 121 -0.68 17.34 -0.71
CA ARG A 121 -0.44 18.19 -1.91
C ARG A 121 -0.12 19.63 -1.59
N ARG A 122 -0.81 20.20 -0.60
CA ARG A 122 -0.62 21.59 -0.15
C ARG A 122 0.80 21.91 0.33
N TRP A 123 1.57 20.92 0.79
CA TRP A 123 2.90 21.11 1.37
C TRP A 123 4.01 21.07 0.33
N TRP A 124 3.86 20.26 -0.72
CA TRP A 124 4.87 20.13 -1.78
C TRP A 124 4.58 20.96 -3.03
N ALA A 125 3.31 21.26 -3.33
CA ALA A 125 2.95 22.14 -4.45
C ALA A 125 3.45 23.59 -4.27
N ARG A 126 3.73 24.01 -3.03
CA ARG A 126 4.32 25.34 -2.74
C ARG A 126 5.83 25.39 -2.96
N ARG A 127 6.53 24.26 -2.81
CA ARG A 127 7.99 24.18 -2.95
C ARG A 127 8.44 24.17 -4.41
N GLY A 128 7.66 23.56 -5.30
CA GLY A 128 7.95 23.57 -6.75
C GLY A 128 7.99 24.97 -7.38
N ARG A 129 7.33 25.97 -6.79
CA ARG A 129 7.39 27.37 -7.25
C ARG A 129 8.61 28.15 -6.77
N ALA A 130 9.25 27.72 -5.69
CA ALA A 130 10.43 28.41 -5.13
C ALA A 130 11.75 27.95 -5.77
N SER A 131 11.76 26.81 -6.48
CA SER A 131 12.95 26.28 -7.18
C SER A 131 12.97 26.64 -8.67
N SER A 132 12.03 27.47 -9.14
CA SER A 132 11.90 27.89 -10.55
C SER A 132 11.91 29.41 -10.72
N ALA A 133 12.29 30.14 -9.66
CA ALA A 133 12.54 31.58 -9.65
C ALA A 133 14.00 31.82 -9.29
#